data_AF-A0A942V1H9-F1
#
_entry.id   AF-A0A942V1H9-F1
#
_cell.length_a   1.000
_cell.length_b   1.000
_cell.length_c   1.000
_cell.angle_alpha   90.00
_cell.angle_beta   90.00
_cell.angle_gamma   90.00
#
_symmetry.space_group_name_H-M   'P 1'
#
loop_
_entity.id
_entity.type
_entity.pdbx_description
1 polymer ?
#
loop_
_entity_poly.entity_id
_entity_poly.type
_entity_poly.pdbx_seq_one_letter_code
_entity_poly.pdbx_strand_id
1 'polypeptide(L)'
;MMPLVKDGVASDDSIVIVTEHIKRCKSCKAEFDIFKSNSVEQTSIKDEKVIFAIKRSIFITQLTVLVVGAIIGVALSNSMGMFYNLLIMPIIGGASLAVFKRKWYLAPTAIFLLTYLWQTVTGIISGGFEWIALYSGLYFSLIYTVLVGLGVIIAMLLKFAFRKER
;
A
#
# COMPACT_ATOMS: atom_id res chain seq x y z
N MET A 1 28.97 -24.31 -28.36
CA MET A 1 27.91 -23.79 -29.25
C MET A 1 26.52 -24.29 -28.84
N MET A 2 26.29 -25.61 -28.73
CA MET A 2 24.97 -26.16 -28.34
C MET A 2 24.39 -25.66 -26.98
N PRO A 3 25.19 -25.47 -25.91
CA PRO A 3 24.67 -24.92 -24.65
C PRO A 3 24.14 -23.48 -24.78
N LEU A 4 24.83 -22.63 -25.55
CA LEU A 4 24.45 -21.22 -25.75
C LEU A 4 23.12 -21.06 -26.51
N VAL A 5 22.83 -21.97 -27.44
CA VAL A 5 21.55 -22.01 -28.16
C VAL A 5 20.41 -22.42 -27.22
N LYS A 6 20.66 -23.36 -26.30
CA LYS A 6 19.69 -23.78 -25.29
C LYS A 6 19.44 -22.71 -24.23
N ASP A 7 20.48 -21.98 -23.84
CA ASP A 7 20.42 -20.90 -22.84
C ASP A 7 19.73 -19.62 -23.40
N GLY A 8 19.35 -19.61 -24.69
CA GLY A 8 18.63 -18.50 -25.33
C GLY A 8 19.49 -17.25 -25.53
N VAL A 9 20.81 -17.36 -25.38
CA VAL A 9 21.78 -16.26 -25.47
C VAL A 9 22.58 -16.26 -26.78
N ALA A 10 22.34 -17.24 -27.65
CA ALA A 10 22.99 -17.32 -28.96
C ALA A 10 22.37 -16.35 -29.98
N SER A 11 23.20 -15.81 -30.86
CA SER A 11 22.74 -15.01 -32.01
C SER A 11 21.92 -15.86 -32.99
N ASP A 12 20.99 -15.24 -33.71
CA ASP A 12 20.10 -15.92 -34.66
C ASP A 12 20.86 -16.77 -35.70
N ASP A 13 21.99 -16.27 -36.21
CA ASP A 13 22.86 -17.01 -37.13
C ASP A 13 23.42 -18.29 -36.50
N SER A 14 23.79 -18.25 -35.22
CA SER A 14 24.31 -19.40 -34.49
C SER A 14 23.22 -20.45 -34.23
N ILE A 15 21.97 -20.02 -34.04
CA ILE A 15 20.81 -20.90 -33.85
C ILE A 15 20.54 -21.67 -35.15
N VAL A 16 20.55 -21.00 -36.30
CA VAL A 16 20.30 -21.63 -37.61
C VAL A 16 21.39 -22.66 -37.93
N ILE A 17 22.66 -22.33 -37.74
CA ILE A 17 23.78 -23.23 -38.03
C ILE A 17 23.71 -24.49 -37.15
N VAL A 18 23.44 -24.33 -35.85
CA VAL A 18 23.38 -25.46 -34.91
C VAL A 18 22.15 -26.33 -35.17
N THR A 19 20.99 -25.74 -35.46
CA THR A 19 19.77 -26.50 -35.77
C THR A 19 19.87 -27.25 -37.11
N GLU A 20 20.54 -26.69 -38.11
CA GLU A 20 20.80 -27.39 -39.38
C GLU A 20 21.81 -28.52 -39.18
N HIS A 21 22.85 -28.33 -38.37
CA HIS A 21 23.83 -29.36 -38.07
C HIS A 21 23.22 -30.54 -37.29
N ILE A 22 22.34 -30.27 -36.32
CA ILE A 22 21.61 -31.30 -35.55
C ILE A 22 20.69 -32.15 -36.46
N LYS A 23 20.14 -31.58 -37.54
CA LYS A 23 19.33 -32.34 -38.51
C LYS A 23 20.16 -33.34 -39.31
N ARG A 24 21.44 -33.04 -39.56
CA ARG A 24 22.34 -33.86 -40.38
C ARG A 24 23.15 -34.86 -39.56
N CYS A 25 23.52 -34.53 -38.32
CA CYS A 25 24.35 -35.39 -37.47
C CYS A 25 23.55 -36.10 -36.37
N LYS A 26 23.37 -37.41 -36.50
CA LYS A 26 22.64 -38.25 -35.53
C LYS A 26 23.31 -38.31 -34.14
N SER A 27 24.65 -38.23 -34.08
CA SER A 27 25.40 -38.23 -32.83
C SER A 27 25.19 -36.92 -32.04
N CYS A 28 25.29 -35.77 -32.71
CA CYS A 28 25.02 -34.47 -32.07
C CYS A 28 23.55 -34.30 -31.69
N LYS A 29 22.62 -34.89 -32.45
CA LYS A 29 21.21 -34.94 -32.08
C LYS A 29 20.96 -35.74 -30.80
N ALA A 30 21.58 -36.91 -30.67
CA ALA A 30 21.46 -37.73 -29.47
C ALA A 30 22.00 -37.00 -28.23
N GLU A 31 23.15 -36.34 -28.34
CA GLU A 31 23.71 -35.52 -27.25
C GLU A 31 22.82 -34.32 -26.92
N PHE A 32 22.26 -33.64 -27.92
CA PHE A 32 21.34 -32.53 -27.72
C PHE A 32 20.04 -32.98 -27.03
N ASP A 33 19.50 -34.14 -27.40
CA ASP A 33 18.28 -34.70 -26.80
C ASP A 33 18.53 -35.21 -25.36
N ILE A 34 19.69 -35.81 -25.07
CA ILE A 34 20.12 -36.15 -23.69
C ILE A 34 20.32 -34.88 -22.86
N PHE A 35 20.88 -33.83 -23.45
CA PHE A 35 21.05 -32.54 -22.77
C PHE A 35 19.71 -31.81 -22.59
N LYS A 36 18.72 -32.05 -23.45
CA LYS A 36 17.34 -31.56 -23.35
C LYS A 36 16.56 -32.27 -22.24
N SER A 37 16.74 -33.58 -22.06
CA SER A 37 16.11 -34.32 -20.95
C SER A 37 16.70 -33.97 -19.59
N ASN A 38 17.94 -33.48 -19.54
CA ASN A 38 18.63 -33.05 -18.31
C ASN A 38 18.45 -31.56 -17.98
N SER A 39 17.64 -30.80 -18.73
CA SER A 39 17.27 -29.44 -18.31
C SER A 39 16.31 -29.52 -17.13
N VAL A 40 16.81 -29.17 -15.97
CA VAL A 40 16.01 -28.78 -14.81
C VAL A 40 14.98 -27.75 -15.26
N GLU A 41 13.71 -28.09 -15.11
CA GLU A 41 12.58 -27.17 -15.26
C GLU A 41 12.90 -25.86 -14.53
N GLN A 42 12.83 -24.73 -15.24
CA GLN A 42 12.90 -23.42 -14.63
C GLN A 42 11.79 -23.34 -13.56
N THR A 43 12.21 -23.39 -12.31
CA THR A 43 11.33 -23.48 -11.15
C THR A 43 10.74 -22.10 -10.88
N SER A 44 9.65 -21.78 -11.59
CA SER A 44 8.78 -20.62 -11.35
C SER A 44 8.05 -20.64 -10.00
N ILE A 45 8.25 -21.69 -9.19
CA ILE A 45 7.54 -21.95 -7.94
C ILE A 45 8.17 -21.23 -6.73
N LYS A 46 9.40 -20.70 -6.85
CA LYS A 46 10.09 -20.02 -5.71
C LYS A 46 9.73 -18.54 -5.56
N ASP A 47 9.29 -17.87 -6.62
CA ASP A 47 9.02 -16.43 -6.56
C ASP A 47 7.77 -16.11 -5.72
N GLU A 48 6.73 -16.94 -5.79
CA GLU A 48 5.49 -16.69 -5.03
C GLU A 48 5.71 -16.77 -3.51
N LYS A 49 6.54 -17.71 -3.04
CA LYS A 49 6.89 -17.85 -1.63
C LYS A 49 7.76 -16.70 -1.12
N VAL A 50 8.68 -16.21 -1.95
CA VAL A 50 9.52 -15.05 -1.64
C VAL A 50 8.67 -13.78 -1.60
N ILE A 51 7.77 -13.59 -2.58
CA ILE A 51 6.81 -12.48 -2.62
C ILE A 51 5.87 -12.53 -1.40
N PHE A 52 5.41 -13.72 -1.00
CA PHE A 52 4.59 -13.89 0.19
C PHE A 52 5.36 -13.57 1.48
N ALA A 53 6.63 -13.99 1.58
CA ALA A 53 7.49 -13.66 2.72
C ALA A 53 7.77 -12.16 2.83
N ILE A 54 7.99 -11.48 1.69
CA ILE A 54 8.16 -10.02 1.62
C ILE A 54 6.86 -9.30 1.99
N LYS A 55 5.71 -9.72 1.46
CA LYS A 55 4.40 -9.16 1.85
C LYS A 55 4.13 -9.33 3.34
N ARG A 56 4.51 -10.49 3.90
CA ARG A 56 4.38 -10.78 5.33
C ARG A 56 5.30 -9.92 6.18
N SER A 57 6.54 -9.67 5.76
CA SER A 57 7.46 -8.79 6.51
C SER A 57 7.01 -7.32 6.48
N ILE A 58 6.47 -6.86 5.35
CA ILE A 58 5.84 -5.53 5.23
C ILE A 58 4.61 -5.45 6.13
N PHE A 59 3.76 -6.47 6.16
CA PHE A 59 2.59 -6.50 7.04
C PHE A 59 2.99 -6.50 8.52
N ILE A 60 4.01 -7.27 8.90
CA ILE A 60 4.52 -7.33 10.27
C ILE A 60 5.10 -5.97 10.68
N THR A 61 5.91 -5.32 9.84
CA THR A 61 6.47 -3.99 10.15
C THR A 61 5.38 -2.92 10.27
N GLN A 62 4.37 -2.94 9.40
CA GLN A 62 3.19 -2.08 9.52
C GLN A 62 2.42 -2.33 10.84
N LEU A 63 2.23 -3.59 11.21
CA LEU A 63 1.59 -3.99 12.47
C LEU A 63 2.42 -3.54 13.68
N THR A 64 3.75 -3.69 13.64
CA THR A 64 4.65 -3.25 14.70
C THR A 64 4.59 -1.74 14.88
N VAL A 65 4.64 -0.96 13.79
CA VAL A 65 4.51 0.50 13.84
C VAL A 65 3.14 0.90 14.42
N LEU A 66 2.07 0.19 14.05
CA LEU A 66 0.72 0.43 14.56
C LEU A 66 0.63 0.14 16.07
N VAL A 67 1.18 -0.98 16.52
CA VAL A 67 1.18 -1.37 17.95
C VAL A 67 2.04 -0.42 18.78
N VAL A 68 3.23 -0.05 18.31
CA VAL A 68 4.10 0.92 18.99
C VAL A 68 3.43 2.30 19.05
N GLY A 69 2.82 2.74 17.95
CA GLY A 69 2.04 3.98 17.91
C GLY A 69 0.85 3.95 18.86
N ALA A 70 0.15 2.82 18.98
CA ALA A 70 -0.94 2.64 19.93
C ALA A 70 -0.46 2.67 21.40
N ILE A 71 0.66 2.00 21.72
CA ILE A 71 1.24 1.99 23.07
C ILE A 71 1.72 3.39 23.47
N ILE A 72 2.42 4.09 22.56
CA ILE A 72 2.86 5.48 22.80
C ILE A 72 1.64 6.39 22.95
N GLY A 73 0.62 6.22 22.10
CA GLY A 73 -0.64 6.95 22.20
C GLY A 73 -1.30 6.75 23.56
N VAL A 74 -1.44 5.51 24.01
CA VAL A 74 -2.04 5.16 25.31
C VAL A 74 -1.19 5.64 26.49
N ALA A 75 0.14 5.52 26.42
CA ALA A 75 1.06 5.99 27.46
C ALA A 75 1.03 7.52 27.63
N LEU A 76 0.74 8.26 26.55
CA LEU A 76 0.55 9.71 26.57
C LEU A 76 -0.89 10.14 26.92
N SER A 77 -1.85 9.21 26.96
CA SER A 77 -3.30 9.47 27.03
C SER A 77 -3.85 9.81 28.43
N ASN A 78 -3.04 10.20 29.40
CA ASN A 78 -3.56 10.58 30.73
C ASN A 78 -4.33 11.95 30.76
N SER A 79 -4.73 12.52 29.61
CA SER A 79 -5.66 13.67 29.46
C SER A 79 -6.80 13.40 28.44
N MET A 80 -7.44 12.26 28.64
CA MET A 80 -7.79 11.15 27.72
C MET A 80 -8.83 11.32 26.59
N GLY A 81 -9.43 12.48 26.31
CA GLY A 81 -10.53 12.55 25.29
C GLY A 81 -10.13 13.10 23.92
N MET A 82 -9.43 14.25 23.94
CA MET A 82 -9.14 15.02 22.71
C MET A 82 -7.95 14.48 21.94
N PHE A 83 -7.05 13.75 22.61
CA PHE A 83 -5.82 13.23 22.00
C PHE A 83 -6.09 12.03 21.09
N TYR A 84 -7.09 11.20 21.38
CA TYR A 84 -7.49 10.11 20.48
C TYR A 84 -8.03 10.63 19.15
N ASN A 85 -8.72 11.78 19.15
CA ASN A 85 -9.18 12.42 17.92
C ASN A 85 -7.99 12.86 17.03
N LEU A 86 -6.80 13.05 17.61
CA LEU A 86 -5.58 13.36 16.86
C LEU A 86 -5.10 12.18 16.01
N LEU A 87 -5.28 10.95 16.49
CA LEU A 87 -4.91 9.73 15.77
C LEU A 87 -6.04 9.20 14.88
N ILE A 88 -7.29 9.28 15.35
CA ILE A 88 -8.46 8.74 14.65
C ILE A 88 -8.76 9.54 13.37
N MET A 89 -8.67 10.87 13.41
CA MET A 89 -9.02 11.73 12.28
C MET A 89 -8.11 11.52 11.05
N PRO A 90 -6.77 11.40 11.18
CA PRO A 90 -5.91 11.04 10.06
C PRO A 90 -6.18 9.65 9.50
N ILE A 91 -6.52 8.67 10.35
CA ILE A 91 -6.88 7.31 9.90
C ILE A 91 -8.17 7.34 9.08
N ILE A 92 -9.19 8.06 9.56
CA ILE A 92 -10.46 8.26 8.84
C ILE A 92 -10.20 8.99 7.51
N GLY A 93 -9.35 10.02 7.51
CA GLY A 93 -8.92 10.72 6.30
C GLY A 93 -8.27 9.78 5.29
N GLY A 94 -7.34 8.94 5.73
CA GLY A 94 -6.70 7.95 4.86
C GLY A 94 -7.67 6.90 4.33
N ALA A 95 -8.55 6.37 5.20
CA ALA A 95 -9.57 5.40 4.83
C ALA A 95 -10.59 5.98 3.82
N SER A 96 -10.93 7.27 3.96
CA SER A 96 -11.83 7.95 3.04
C SER A 96 -11.32 7.97 1.59
N LEU A 97 -10.00 8.02 1.40
CA LEU A 97 -9.39 7.97 0.07
C LEU A 97 -9.52 6.57 -0.57
N ALA A 98 -9.51 5.51 0.24
CA ALA A 98 -9.76 4.14 -0.23
C ALA A 98 -11.23 3.95 -0.65
N VAL A 99 -12.17 4.52 0.11
CA VAL A 99 -13.62 4.41 -0.14
C VAL A 99 -14.08 5.31 -1.29
N PHE A 100 -13.73 6.59 -1.27
CA PHE A 100 -14.25 7.59 -2.21
C PHE A 100 -13.39 7.77 -3.48
N LYS A 101 -12.22 7.12 -3.57
CA LYS A 101 -11.28 7.10 -4.71
C LYS A 101 -11.00 8.47 -5.36
N ARG A 102 -11.90 8.93 -6.24
CA ARG A 102 -11.79 10.17 -7.03
C ARG A 102 -12.39 11.39 -6.33
N LYS A 103 -13.30 11.22 -5.36
CA LYS A 103 -13.96 12.31 -4.61
C LYS A 103 -13.33 12.54 -3.23
N TRP A 104 -11.99 12.62 -3.18
CA TRP A 104 -11.26 12.79 -1.90
C TRP A 104 -11.63 14.09 -1.18
N TYR A 105 -11.95 15.16 -1.94
CA TYR A 105 -12.40 16.44 -1.40
C TYR A 105 -13.70 16.33 -0.57
N LEU A 106 -14.51 15.30 -0.82
CA LEU A 106 -15.79 15.12 -0.14
C LEU A 106 -15.59 14.80 1.34
N ALA A 107 -14.51 14.11 1.70
CA ALA A 107 -14.28 13.62 3.05
C ALA A 107 -13.94 14.74 4.06
N PRO A 108 -13.01 15.69 3.78
CA PRO A 108 -12.80 16.85 4.64
C PRO A 108 -14.05 17.71 4.79
N THR A 109 -14.79 17.98 3.70
CA THR A 109 -16.03 18.77 3.76
C THR A 109 -17.14 18.08 4.54
N ALA A 110 -17.30 16.76 4.38
CA ALA A 110 -18.32 16.01 5.11
C ALA A 110 -18.01 16.01 6.61
N ILE A 111 -16.74 15.78 6.99
CA ILE A 111 -16.32 15.77 8.41
C ILE A 111 -16.42 17.16 9.02
N PHE A 112 -16.07 18.22 8.27
CA PHE A 112 -16.27 19.60 8.71
C PHE A 112 -17.74 19.87 9.06
N LEU A 113 -18.66 19.58 8.13
CA LEU A 113 -20.10 19.79 8.33
C LEU A 113 -20.65 18.95 9.47
N LEU A 114 -20.31 17.66 9.54
CA LEU A 114 -20.78 16.76 10.60
C LEU A 114 -20.30 17.22 11.98
N THR A 115 -19.01 17.55 12.10
CA THR A 115 -18.40 17.96 13.37
C THR A 115 -18.96 19.30 13.83
N TYR A 116 -19.11 20.25 12.90
CA TYR A 116 -19.66 21.56 13.20
C TYR A 116 -21.11 21.46 13.67
N LEU A 117 -21.97 20.75 12.93
CA LEU A 117 -23.36 20.53 13.31
C LEU A 117 -23.47 19.79 14.65
N TRP A 118 -22.67 18.75 14.85
CA TRP A 118 -22.68 18.00 16.11
C TRP A 118 -22.31 18.88 17.29
N GLN A 119 -21.19 19.62 17.21
CA GLN A 119 -20.71 20.45 18.31
C GLN A 119 -21.59 21.66 18.60
N THR A 120 -22.19 22.24 17.56
CA THR A 120 -23.12 23.37 17.75
C THR A 120 -24.43 22.89 18.39
N VAL A 121 -24.98 21.75 17.94
CA VAL A 121 -26.21 21.19 18.51
C VAL A 121 -25.98 20.74 19.95
N THR A 122 -24.89 20.03 20.26
CA THR A 122 -24.59 19.61 21.64
C THR A 122 -24.31 20.80 22.55
N GLY A 123 -23.59 21.81 22.07
CA GLY A 123 -23.34 23.06 22.80
C GLY A 123 -24.64 23.80 23.13
N ILE A 124 -25.56 23.91 22.17
CA ILE A 124 -26.85 24.57 22.37
C ILE A 124 -27.75 23.78 23.33
N ILE A 125 -27.76 22.45 23.25
CA ILE A 125 -28.59 21.60 24.13
C ILE A 125 -28.08 21.63 25.58
N SER A 126 -26.75 21.65 25.77
CA SER A 126 -26.15 21.55 27.11
C SER A 126 -25.98 22.90 27.82
N GLY A 127 -25.69 23.96 27.09
CA GLY A 127 -25.41 25.30 27.65
C GLY A 127 -26.38 26.40 27.22
N GLY A 128 -27.37 26.11 26.37
CA GLY A 128 -28.24 27.13 25.77
C GLY A 128 -27.61 27.82 24.56
N PHE A 129 -28.34 28.76 23.95
CA PHE A 129 -27.86 29.46 22.74
C PHE A 129 -26.86 30.56 23.10
N GLU A 130 -25.58 30.18 23.22
CA GLU A 130 -24.48 31.11 23.43
C GLU A 130 -23.54 31.18 22.22
N TRP A 131 -23.04 32.39 21.93
CA TRP A 131 -22.05 32.62 20.86
C TRP A 131 -20.76 31.79 21.05
N ILE A 132 -20.43 31.45 22.29
CA ILE A 132 -19.28 30.59 22.64
C ILE A 132 -19.44 29.16 22.10
N ALA A 133 -20.65 28.62 22.04
CA ALA A 133 -20.91 27.29 21.47
C ALA A 133 -20.65 27.25 19.96
N LEU A 134 -20.98 28.34 19.25
CA LEU A 134 -20.68 28.47 17.82
C LEU A 134 -19.19 28.62 17.56
N TYR A 135 -18.49 29.43 18.37
CA TYR A 135 -17.05 29.67 18.22
C TYR A 135 -16.23 28.41 18.51
N SER A 136 -16.56 27.70 19.60
CA SER A 136 -15.92 26.43 19.94
C SER A 136 -16.19 25.33 18.89
N GLY A 137 -17.42 25.24 18.38
CA GLY A 137 -17.77 24.33 17.29
C GLY A 137 -16.96 24.58 16.01
N LEU A 138 -16.79 25.85 15.63
CA LEU A 138 -15.92 26.23 14.49
C LEU A 138 -14.47 25.81 14.72
N TYR A 139 -13.94 26.09 15.91
CA TYR A 139 -12.55 25.76 16.26
C TYR A 139 -12.27 24.25 16.16
N PHE A 140 -13.14 23.40 16.72
CA PHE A 140 -12.99 21.95 16.61
C PHE A 140 -13.15 21.44 15.17
N SER A 141 -14.10 22.00 14.41
CA SER A 141 -14.32 21.59 13.01
C SER A 141 -13.11 21.91 12.12
N LEU A 142 -12.45 23.06 12.34
CA LEU A 142 -11.24 23.44 11.62
C LEU A 142 -10.09 22.48 11.91
N ILE A 143 -9.84 22.21 13.19
CA ILE A 143 -8.79 21.29 13.61
C ILE A 143 -9.00 19.91 12.98
N TYR A 144 -10.19 19.33 13.09
CA TYR A 144 -10.46 17.99 12.56
C TYR A 144 -10.37 17.94 11.04
N THR A 145 -10.76 19.01 10.35
CA THR A 145 -10.62 19.10 8.89
C THR A 145 -9.17 19.11 8.45
N VAL A 146 -8.31 19.85 9.15
CA VAL A 146 -6.86 19.85 8.89
C VAL A 146 -6.25 18.47 9.13
N LEU A 147 -6.62 17.79 10.22
CA LEU A 147 -6.14 16.45 10.54
C LEU A 147 -6.59 15.40 9.51
N VAL A 148 -7.84 15.46 9.08
CA VAL A 148 -8.36 14.61 8.00
C VAL A 148 -7.61 14.88 6.70
N GLY A 149 -7.39 16.16 6.37
CA GLY A 149 -6.61 16.57 5.20
C GLY A 149 -5.19 15.99 5.22
N LEU A 150 -4.51 16.06 6.36
CA LEU A 150 -3.21 15.42 6.57
C LEU A 150 -3.29 13.90 6.35
N GLY A 151 -4.30 13.23 6.91
CA GLY A 151 -4.54 11.81 6.68
C GLY A 151 -4.72 11.43 5.20
N VAL A 152 -5.45 12.26 4.45
CA VAL A 152 -5.64 12.10 3.01
C VAL A 152 -4.30 12.25 2.26
N ILE A 153 -3.49 13.25 2.61
CA ILE A 153 -2.17 13.48 2.01
C ILE A 153 -1.24 12.29 2.29
N ILE A 154 -1.19 11.81 3.53
CA ILE A 154 -0.40 10.63 3.91
C ILE A 154 -0.83 9.41 3.09
N ALA A 155 -2.13 9.16 2.94
CA ALA A 155 -2.63 8.05 2.13
C ALA A 155 -2.33 8.21 0.64
N MET A 156 -2.35 9.43 0.10
CA MET A 156 -1.90 9.69 -1.28
C MET A 156 -0.42 9.39 -1.47
N LEU A 157 0.43 9.83 -0.54
CA LEU A 157 1.87 9.60 -0.58
C LEU A 157 2.20 8.10 -0.48
N LEU A 158 1.53 7.37 0.42
CA LEU A 158 1.66 5.92 0.51
C LEU A 158 1.22 5.24 -0.78
N LYS A 159 0.07 5.62 -1.33
CA LYS A 159 -0.42 5.07 -2.61
C LYS A 159 0.55 5.35 -3.75
N PHE A 160 1.21 6.51 -3.77
CA PHE A 160 2.22 6.85 -4.77
C PHE A 160 3.50 6.01 -4.59
N ALA A 161 4.00 5.90 -3.36
CA ALA A 161 5.18 5.11 -3.02
C ALA A 161 5.01 3.63 -3.44
N PHE A 162 3.87 3.02 -3.09
CA PHE A 162 3.58 1.62 -3.45
C PHE A 162 3.14 1.40 -4.90
N ARG A 163 2.82 2.46 -5.66
CA ARG A 163 2.44 2.35 -7.07
C ARG A 163 3.65 2.32 -8.00
N LYS A 164 4.81 2.81 -7.57
CA LYS A 164 6.05 2.80 -8.37
C LYS A 164 6.74 1.42 -8.41
N GLU A 165 6.30 0.48 -7.58
CA GLU A 165 6.82 -0.89 -7.51
C GLU A 165 6.00 -1.92 -8.32
N ARG A 166 5.20 -1.48 -9.29
CA ARG A 166 4.52 -2.37 -10.25
C ARG A 166 4.82 -1.98 -11.69
#